data_AF-A0A1B6EZJ5-F1
#
_entry.id   AF-A0A1B6EZJ5-F1
#
_cell.length_a   1.000
_cell.length_b   1.000
_cell.length_c   1.000
_cell.angle_alpha   90.00
_cell.angle_beta   90.00
_cell.angle_gamma   90.00
#
_symmetry.space_group_name_H-M   'P 1'
#
loop_
_entity.id
_entity.type
_entity.pdbx_description
1 polymer ?
#
loop_
_entity_poly.entity_id
_entity_poly.type
_entity_poly.pdbx_seq_one_letter_code
_entity_poly.pdbx_strand_id
1 'polypeptide(L)'
;YEAHTILPENPSTLFNSHFDFNKTTKILIHGWKNTGNSTFSLTLRNAYVAHMSVNVIIVDWHKLSHHSYRQSRRFMDLVAVRIAELYDFLRQYVARETIHVIGHSLGAHVAGIVGEIVKMGKIYRITGLDPAGPLINKHVTSGRLDKLDAQFVDVIHTSGFALGFYSPLGHADFYPNRGVPIQPGCGVDVVGKCSHRRSYHLFKESISKQSQFMAVPCPS
;
A
#
# COMPACT_ATOMS: atom_id res chain seq x y z
N TYR A 1 19.84 -9.33 7.71
CA TYR A 1 19.74 -8.07 6.95
C TYR A 1 19.57 -6.94 7.93
N GLU A 2 20.53 -6.03 8.00
CA GLU A 2 20.44 -4.80 8.80
C GLU A 2 19.61 -3.77 8.03
N ALA A 3 18.65 -3.14 8.71
CA ALA A 3 17.80 -2.12 8.10
C ALA A 3 18.53 -0.78 8.13
N HIS A 4 18.49 -0.05 7.02
CA HIS A 4 19.01 1.32 6.92
C HIS A 4 17.86 2.32 6.88
N THR A 5 18.03 3.46 7.54
CA THR A 5 17.08 4.57 7.46
C THR A 5 17.44 5.45 6.26
N ILE A 6 16.46 5.76 5.41
CA ILE A 6 16.63 6.68 4.28
C ILE A 6 15.91 7.99 4.63
N LEU A 7 16.64 9.11 4.55
CA LEU A 7 16.17 10.45 4.86
C LEU A 7 16.38 11.36 3.64
N PRO A 8 15.31 11.87 3.00
CA PRO A 8 15.43 12.75 1.82
C PRO A 8 16.29 14.00 2.05
N GLU A 9 16.29 14.52 3.27
CA GLU A 9 17.09 15.67 3.70
C GLU A 9 18.59 15.37 3.86
N ASN A 10 18.98 14.09 3.87
CA ASN A 10 20.37 13.65 3.97
C ASN A 10 20.66 12.55 2.94
N PRO A 11 21.01 12.91 1.69
CA PRO A 11 21.21 11.96 0.60
C PRO A 11 22.23 10.85 0.91
N SER A 12 23.23 11.12 1.75
CA SER A 12 24.23 10.13 2.18
C SER A 12 23.59 8.89 2.82
N THR A 13 22.40 9.02 3.43
CA THR A 13 21.66 7.88 3.98
C THR A 13 21.21 6.88 2.90
N LEU A 14 20.94 7.34 1.67
CA LEU A 14 20.65 6.47 0.54
C LEU A 14 21.93 5.83 0.01
N PHE A 15 22.96 6.64 -0.28
CA PHE A 15 24.20 6.18 -0.91
C PHE A 15 25.05 5.25 -0.03
N ASN A 16 25.00 5.43 1.30
CA ASN A 16 25.72 4.57 2.25
C ASN A 16 24.89 3.33 2.65
N SER A 17 23.65 3.21 2.18
CA SER A 17 22.83 2.02 2.42
C SER A 17 23.10 0.91 1.40
N HIS A 18 22.36 -0.19 1.50
CA HIS A 18 22.36 -1.25 0.50
C HIS A 18 21.37 -1.00 -0.66
N PHE A 19 20.92 0.24 -0.86
CA PHE A 19 20.03 0.57 -1.96
C PHE A 19 20.72 0.36 -3.32
N ASP A 20 20.08 -0.42 -4.18
CA ASP A 20 20.60 -0.72 -5.51
C ASP A 20 19.78 0.03 -6.58
N PHE A 21 20.40 1.00 -7.24
CA PHE A 21 19.76 1.87 -8.22
C PHE A 21 19.28 1.13 -9.48
N ASN A 22 19.78 -0.09 -9.74
CA ASN A 22 19.36 -0.91 -10.88
C ASN A 22 18.17 -1.82 -10.54
N LYS A 23 17.74 -1.89 -9.28
CA LYS A 23 16.62 -2.73 -8.84
C LYS A 23 15.32 -1.94 -8.73
N THR A 24 14.21 -2.63 -8.95
CA THR A 24 12.90 -2.05 -8.64
C THR A 24 12.75 -1.83 -7.13
N THR A 25 12.04 -0.78 -6.76
CA THR A 25 11.81 -0.36 -5.37
C THR A 25 10.34 -0.52 -4.99
N LYS A 26 10.07 -1.19 -3.88
CA LYS A 26 8.74 -1.39 -3.30
C LYS A 26 8.60 -0.54 -2.05
N ILE A 27 7.72 0.45 -2.06
CA ILE A 27 7.42 1.29 -0.89
C ILE A 27 6.16 0.73 -0.22
N LEU A 28 6.29 0.24 1.01
CA LEU A 28 5.23 -0.40 1.78
C LEU A 28 4.69 0.54 2.86
N ILE A 29 3.39 0.83 2.83
CA ILE A 29 2.72 1.77 3.73
C ILE A 29 1.66 1.03 4.54
N HIS A 30 1.89 0.88 5.85
CA HIS A 30 0.98 0.15 6.75
C HIS A 30 -0.27 0.96 7.13
N GLY A 31 -1.24 0.31 7.75
CA GLY A 31 -2.51 0.90 8.18
C GLY A 31 -2.57 1.44 9.62
N TRP A 32 -3.80 1.69 10.07
CA TRP A 32 -4.14 2.08 11.44
C TRP A 32 -3.71 1.00 12.46
N LYS A 33 -3.18 1.42 13.62
CA LYS A 33 -2.69 0.51 14.69
C LYS A 33 -1.65 -0.50 14.20
N ASN A 34 -0.90 -0.17 13.17
CA ASN A 34 0.24 -0.94 12.66
C ASN A 34 1.51 -0.09 12.71
N THR A 35 2.65 -0.75 12.58
CA THR A 35 4.02 -0.24 12.65
C THR A 35 4.83 -0.76 11.46
N GLY A 36 6.06 -0.29 11.29
CA GLY A 36 7.00 -0.83 10.30
C GLY A 36 7.30 -2.33 10.49
N ASN A 37 7.13 -2.84 11.71
CA ASN A 37 7.34 -4.25 12.05
C ASN A 37 6.05 -5.08 12.15
N SER A 38 4.92 -4.53 11.69
CA SER A 38 3.64 -5.26 11.68
C SER A 38 3.59 -6.35 10.63
N THR A 39 2.60 -7.25 10.76
CA THR A 39 2.46 -8.43 9.91
C THR A 39 2.37 -8.10 8.42
N PHE A 40 1.70 -7.01 8.04
CA PHE A 40 1.68 -6.50 6.67
C PHE A 40 3.10 -6.29 6.12
N SER A 41 3.89 -5.46 6.80
CA SER A 41 5.24 -5.06 6.35
C SER A 41 6.19 -6.25 6.31
N LEU A 42 6.22 -7.07 7.37
CA LEU A 42 7.10 -8.24 7.43
C LEU A 42 6.72 -9.31 6.40
N THR A 43 5.42 -9.55 6.19
CA THR A 43 4.93 -10.55 5.23
C THR A 43 5.35 -10.19 3.82
N LEU A 44 5.12 -8.94 3.39
CA LEU A 44 5.46 -8.51 2.03
C LEU A 44 6.97 -8.36 1.84
N ARG A 45 7.69 -7.77 2.80
CA ARG A 45 9.15 -7.68 2.75
C ARG A 45 9.77 -9.06 2.58
N ASN A 46 9.39 -10.03 3.42
CA ASN A 46 9.96 -11.37 3.36
C ASN A 46 9.63 -12.07 2.04
N ALA A 47 8.41 -11.91 1.53
CA ALA A 47 8.03 -12.48 0.23
C ALA A 47 8.82 -11.87 -0.93
N TYR A 48 9.00 -10.55 -0.93
CA TYR A 48 9.81 -9.87 -1.93
C TYR A 48 11.27 -10.31 -1.88
N VAL A 49 11.90 -10.28 -0.70
CA VAL A 49 13.32 -10.65 -0.57
C VAL A 49 13.55 -12.14 -0.88
N ALA A 50 12.58 -13.01 -0.62
CA ALA A 50 12.70 -14.44 -0.91
C ALA A 50 12.54 -14.80 -2.39
N HIS A 51 11.81 -14.00 -3.17
CA HIS A 51 11.41 -14.36 -4.54
C HIS A 51 11.81 -13.35 -5.61
N MET A 52 12.31 -12.18 -5.22
CA MET A 52 12.67 -11.09 -6.13
C MET A 52 13.93 -10.37 -5.68
N SER A 53 14.67 -9.83 -6.64
CA SER A 53 15.82 -8.96 -6.39
C SER A 53 15.36 -7.50 -6.43
N VAL A 54 14.93 -6.96 -5.29
CA VAL A 54 14.30 -5.62 -5.18
C VAL A 54 14.77 -4.85 -3.95
N ASN A 55 14.66 -3.53 -3.99
CA ASN A 55 14.72 -2.69 -2.78
C ASN A 55 13.33 -2.71 -2.12
N VAL A 56 13.27 -2.87 -0.80
CA VAL A 56 12.03 -2.75 -0.02
C VAL A 56 12.20 -1.64 1.00
N ILE A 57 11.37 -0.61 0.88
CA ILE A 57 11.29 0.51 1.84
C ILE A 57 9.99 0.36 2.61
N ILE A 58 10.08 0.26 3.93
CA ILE A 58 8.90 0.24 4.81
C ILE A 58 8.73 1.62 5.40
N VAL A 59 7.56 2.22 5.21
CA VAL A 59 7.21 3.48 5.85
C VAL A 59 6.58 3.19 7.22
N ASP A 60 7.32 3.51 8.27
CA ASP A 60 6.82 3.45 9.65
C ASP A 60 6.28 4.81 10.10
N TRP A 61 4.96 4.91 10.18
CA TRP A 61 4.26 6.10 10.69
C TRP A 61 3.49 5.80 11.99
N HIS A 62 3.97 4.83 12.79
CA HIS A 62 3.24 4.34 13.97
C HIS A 62 2.86 5.42 14.98
N LYS A 63 3.71 6.45 15.14
CA LYS A 63 3.45 7.59 16.03
C LYS A 63 2.10 8.25 15.73
N LEU A 64 1.70 8.30 14.45
CA LEU A 64 0.45 8.89 14.00
C LEU A 64 -0.65 7.82 13.78
N SER A 65 -0.28 6.60 13.37
CA SER A 65 -1.24 5.51 13.13
C SER A 65 -1.85 4.92 14.41
N HIS A 66 -1.24 5.15 15.58
CA HIS A 66 -1.70 4.58 16.86
C HIS A 66 -2.67 5.47 17.64
N HIS A 67 -3.00 6.65 17.15
CA HIS A 67 -4.07 7.47 17.71
C HIS A 67 -5.46 6.83 17.47
N SER A 68 -6.53 7.52 17.92
CA SER A 68 -7.89 7.11 17.56
C SER A 68 -8.06 7.08 16.04
N TYR A 69 -8.94 6.23 15.51
CA TYR A 69 -9.14 6.09 14.06
C TYR A 69 -9.41 7.44 13.38
N ARG A 70 -10.25 8.29 14.00
CA ARG A 70 -10.56 9.64 13.51
C ARG A 70 -9.33 10.54 13.42
N GLN A 71 -8.43 10.48 14.41
CA GLN A 71 -7.19 11.26 14.42
C GLN A 71 -6.20 10.72 13.39
N SER A 72 -5.95 9.41 13.37
CA SER A 72 -5.03 8.79 12.40
C SER A 72 -5.46 9.05 10.96
N ARG A 73 -6.77 9.04 10.67
CA ARG A 73 -7.31 9.46 9.36
C ARG A 73 -6.95 10.92 9.03
N ARG A 74 -7.04 11.84 9.98
CA ARG A 74 -6.66 13.26 9.76
C ARG A 74 -5.17 13.45 9.55
N PHE A 75 -4.35 12.51 9.99
CA PHE A 75 -2.89 12.58 9.81
C PHE A 75 -2.40 12.00 8.48
N MET A 76 -3.28 11.44 7.64
CA MET A 76 -2.88 10.86 6.35
C MET A 76 -2.13 11.87 5.48
N ASP A 77 -2.60 13.12 5.42
CA ASP A 77 -1.97 14.18 4.61
C ASP A 77 -0.54 14.49 5.10
N LEU A 78 -0.34 14.56 6.42
CA LEU A 78 0.99 14.80 7.01
C LEU A 78 1.98 13.68 6.68
N VAL A 79 1.49 12.43 6.71
CA VAL A 79 2.30 11.26 6.37
C VAL A 79 2.60 11.25 4.87
N ALA A 80 1.61 11.55 4.04
CA ALA A 80 1.74 11.58 2.59
C ALA A 80 2.77 12.61 2.13
N VAL A 81 2.82 13.80 2.76
CA VAL A 81 3.87 14.82 2.45
C VAL A 81 5.27 14.23 2.58
N ARG A 82 5.56 13.50 3.68
CA ARG A 82 6.89 12.90 3.89
C ARG A 82 7.19 11.77 2.91
N ILE A 83 6.18 10.99 2.52
CA ILE A 83 6.36 9.91 1.54
C ILE A 83 6.52 10.49 0.13
N ALA A 84 5.85 11.58 -0.20
CA ALA A 84 6.01 12.28 -1.47
C ALA A 84 7.41 12.90 -1.58
N GLU A 85 7.93 13.51 -0.51
CA GLU A 85 9.33 13.97 -0.44
C GLU A 85 10.31 12.81 -0.68
N LEU A 86 10.08 11.64 -0.07
CA LEU A 86 10.87 10.44 -0.31
C LEU A 86 10.77 9.95 -1.76
N TYR A 87 9.56 9.89 -2.31
CA TYR A 87 9.35 9.46 -3.70
C TYR A 87 10.08 10.39 -4.67
N ASP A 88 9.86 11.70 -4.55
CA ASP A 88 10.51 12.72 -5.37
C ASP A 88 12.04 12.69 -5.21
N PHE A 89 12.55 12.44 -4.01
CA PHE A 89 13.97 12.24 -3.78
C PHE A 89 14.53 11.03 -4.53
N LEU A 90 13.87 9.86 -4.43
CA LEU A 90 14.30 8.66 -5.17
C LEU A 90 14.23 8.86 -6.69
N ARG A 91 13.24 9.62 -7.17
CA ARG A 91 13.03 9.91 -8.60
C ARG A 91 14.15 10.74 -9.24
N GLN A 92 15.01 11.37 -8.45
CA GLN A 92 16.23 12.01 -8.96
C GLN A 92 17.27 10.98 -9.47
N TYR A 93 17.17 9.72 -9.02
CA TYR A 93 18.18 8.69 -9.28
C TYR A 93 17.65 7.46 -10.01
N VAL A 94 16.35 7.17 -9.94
CA VAL A 94 15.74 5.99 -10.58
C VAL A 94 14.50 6.37 -11.37
N ALA A 95 14.20 5.63 -12.45
CA ALA A 95 13.00 5.82 -13.28
C ALA A 95 11.69 5.58 -12.49
N ARG A 96 10.57 6.21 -12.87
CA ARG A 96 9.30 6.08 -12.11
C ARG A 96 8.74 4.67 -12.21
N GLU A 97 8.98 4.03 -13.35
CA GLU A 97 8.56 2.68 -13.69
C GLU A 97 9.18 1.65 -12.74
N THR A 98 10.30 1.97 -12.10
CA THR A 98 10.96 1.08 -11.15
C THR A 98 10.45 1.24 -9.72
N ILE A 99 9.60 2.25 -9.43
CA ILE A 99 9.02 2.46 -8.10
C ILE A 99 7.55 2.01 -8.08
N HIS A 100 7.20 1.18 -7.10
CA HIS A 100 5.84 0.72 -6.86
C HIS A 100 5.44 1.00 -5.42
N VAL A 101 4.39 1.80 -5.25
CA VAL A 101 3.84 2.15 -3.94
C VAL A 101 2.71 1.18 -3.58
N ILE A 102 2.76 0.60 -2.39
CA ILE A 102 1.82 -0.42 -1.94
C ILE A 102 1.32 -0.03 -0.55
N GLY A 103 0.02 0.18 -0.42
CA GLY A 103 -0.58 0.58 0.84
C GLY A 103 -1.65 -0.40 1.31
N HIS A 104 -1.70 -0.67 2.62
CA HIS A 104 -2.76 -1.46 3.24
C HIS A 104 -3.64 -0.60 4.13
N SER A 105 -4.96 -0.82 4.11
CA SER A 105 -5.90 -0.11 4.99
C SER A 105 -5.82 1.42 4.81
N LEU A 106 -5.62 2.22 5.88
CA LEU A 106 -5.34 3.66 5.76
C LEU A 106 -4.10 3.96 4.91
N GLY A 107 -3.10 3.06 4.91
CA GLY A 107 -1.90 3.21 4.09
C GLY A 107 -2.18 3.20 2.58
N ALA A 108 -3.27 2.58 2.14
CA ALA A 108 -3.71 2.64 0.74
C ALA A 108 -4.16 4.05 0.34
N HIS A 109 -4.88 4.74 1.24
CA HIS A 109 -5.28 6.14 1.02
C HIS A 109 -4.10 7.10 1.14
N VAL A 110 -3.18 6.84 2.06
CA VAL A 110 -1.89 7.57 2.10
C VAL A 110 -1.16 7.43 0.77
N ALA A 111 -1.10 6.22 0.18
CA ALA A 111 -0.49 6.02 -1.14
C ALA A 111 -1.19 6.85 -2.25
N GLY A 112 -2.52 6.94 -2.22
CA GLY A 112 -3.28 7.78 -3.14
C GLY A 112 -2.94 9.26 -3.00
N ILE A 113 -2.97 9.78 -1.78
CA ILE A 113 -2.61 11.18 -1.48
C ILE A 113 -1.17 11.48 -1.91
N VAL A 114 -0.23 10.54 -1.75
CA VAL A 114 1.14 10.69 -2.29
C VAL A 114 1.08 10.88 -3.80
N GLY A 115 0.32 10.06 -4.52
CA GLY A 115 0.11 10.19 -5.96
C GLY A 115 -0.49 11.53 -6.39
N GLU A 116 -1.37 12.12 -5.58
CA GLU A 116 -1.94 13.45 -5.81
C GLU A 116 -0.88 14.58 -5.72
N ILE A 117 0.15 14.45 -4.87
CA ILE A 117 1.03 15.57 -4.48
C ILE A 117 2.49 15.45 -4.93
N VAL A 118 2.92 14.30 -5.46
CA VAL A 118 4.30 14.13 -5.98
C VAL A 118 4.59 15.11 -7.12
N LYS A 119 5.83 15.60 -7.16
CA LYS A 119 6.27 16.63 -8.12
C LYS A 119 7.08 16.05 -9.27
N MET A 120 7.73 14.90 -9.09
CA MET A 120 8.58 14.26 -10.10
C MET A 120 7.82 13.31 -11.05
N GLY A 121 6.62 13.78 -11.44
CA GLY A 121 5.72 13.10 -12.36
C GLY A 121 4.84 12.03 -11.70
N LYS A 122 3.72 11.74 -12.37
CA LYS A 122 2.72 10.78 -11.93
C LYS A 122 3.35 9.42 -11.57
N ILE A 123 2.97 8.87 -10.41
CA ILE A 123 3.41 7.55 -9.96
C ILE A 123 3.08 6.50 -11.02
N TYR A 124 3.99 5.57 -11.26
CA TYR A 124 3.76 4.53 -12.25
C TYR A 124 2.71 3.51 -11.79
N ARG A 125 2.87 2.95 -10.59
CA ARG A 125 1.92 1.99 -10.02
C ARG A 125 1.65 2.21 -8.55
N ILE A 126 0.37 2.19 -8.18
CA ILE A 126 -0.09 2.05 -6.79
C ILE A 126 -0.88 0.75 -6.66
N THR A 127 -0.61 -0.04 -5.61
CA THR A 127 -1.49 -1.14 -5.21
C THR A 127 -2.16 -0.84 -3.88
N GLY A 128 -3.50 -0.86 -3.86
CA GLY A 128 -4.32 -0.73 -2.67
C GLY A 128 -4.73 -2.09 -2.12
N LEU A 129 -4.25 -2.45 -0.93
CA LEU A 129 -4.60 -3.72 -0.28
C LEU A 129 -5.67 -3.45 0.77
N ASP A 130 -6.91 -3.79 0.43
CA ASP A 130 -8.13 -3.54 1.20
C ASP A 130 -8.17 -2.13 1.83
N PRO A 131 -8.26 -1.07 1.01
CA PRO A 131 -8.29 0.31 1.48
C PRO A 131 -9.36 0.53 2.56
N ALA A 132 -9.11 1.34 3.58
CA ALA A 132 -10.02 1.46 4.72
C ALA A 132 -11.36 2.11 4.36
N GLY A 133 -12.48 1.49 4.72
CA GLY A 133 -13.82 2.02 4.46
C GLY A 133 -14.28 3.15 5.39
N PRO A 134 -14.14 3.02 6.72
CA PRO A 134 -14.79 3.94 7.65
C PRO A 134 -14.34 5.39 7.50
N LEU A 135 -15.31 6.32 7.53
CA LEU A 135 -15.10 7.77 7.38
C LEU A 135 -14.46 8.23 6.06
N ILE A 136 -14.32 7.36 5.05
CA ILE A 136 -13.84 7.75 3.71
C ILE A 136 -15.04 8.06 2.82
N ASN A 137 -15.00 9.21 2.14
CA ASN A 137 -16.10 9.65 1.29
C ASN A 137 -16.02 8.97 -0.08
N LYS A 138 -17.08 8.25 -0.46
CA LYS A 138 -17.14 7.58 -1.76
C LYS A 138 -17.31 8.51 -2.97
N HIS A 139 -17.79 9.73 -2.73
CA HIS A 139 -18.10 10.71 -3.79
C HIS A 139 -16.98 11.74 -4.02
N VAL A 140 -15.97 11.78 -3.15
CA VAL A 140 -14.82 12.70 -3.28
C VAL A 140 -13.60 11.85 -3.59
N THR A 141 -12.91 12.17 -4.70
CA THR A 141 -11.73 11.43 -5.15
C THR A 141 -10.46 11.87 -4.44
N SER A 142 -10.32 13.16 -4.15
CA SER A 142 -9.16 13.70 -3.39
C SER A 142 -9.20 13.28 -1.92
N GLY A 143 -8.01 13.04 -1.34
CA GLY A 143 -7.86 12.65 0.05
C GLY A 143 -8.14 11.17 0.31
N ARG A 144 -8.17 10.35 -0.76
CA ARG A 144 -8.26 8.88 -0.72
C ARG A 144 -7.49 8.29 -1.88
N LEU A 145 -7.54 6.95 -2.00
CA LEU A 145 -7.01 6.27 -3.18
C LEU A 145 -8.01 6.44 -4.32
N ASP A 146 -7.54 6.75 -5.51
CA ASP A 146 -8.31 6.82 -6.75
C ASP A 146 -7.45 6.41 -7.96
N LYS A 147 -8.08 6.01 -9.05
CA LYS A 147 -7.38 5.63 -10.29
C LYS A 147 -6.55 6.78 -10.86
N LEU A 148 -6.92 8.03 -10.54
CA LEU A 148 -6.19 9.21 -10.98
C LEU A 148 -4.82 9.37 -10.33
N ASP A 149 -4.50 8.65 -9.25
CA ASP A 149 -3.30 8.89 -8.44
C ASP A 149 -2.01 8.27 -9.04
N ALA A 150 -2.16 7.35 -9.99
CA ALA A 150 -1.04 6.73 -10.70
C ALA A 150 -1.36 6.44 -12.16
N GLN A 151 -0.36 6.02 -12.94
CA GLN A 151 -0.58 5.52 -14.30
C GLN A 151 -1.39 4.22 -14.28
N PHE A 152 -1.15 3.39 -13.26
CA PHE A 152 -1.95 2.20 -13.01
C PHE A 152 -2.21 2.04 -11.52
N VAL A 153 -3.45 1.73 -11.17
CA VAL A 153 -3.90 1.51 -9.80
C VAL A 153 -4.64 0.18 -9.75
N ASP A 154 -4.11 -0.77 -9.00
CA ASP A 154 -4.74 -2.07 -8.77
C ASP A 154 -5.14 -2.24 -7.31
N VAL A 155 -6.37 -2.70 -7.06
CA VAL A 155 -6.95 -2.75 -5.71
C VAL A 155 -7.47 -4.13 -5.40
N ILE A 156 -7.16 -4.66 -4.21
CA ILE A 156 -7.67 -5.96 -3.74
C ILE A 156 -8.64 -5.71 -2.58
N HIS A 157 -9.92 -5.95 -2.80
CA HIS A 157 -10.97 -5.85 -1.80
C HIS A 157 -11.20 -7.22 -1.14
N THR A 158 -11.20 -7.26 0.19
CA THR A 158 -11.37 -8.51 0.97
C THR A 158 -12.26 -8.32 2.18
N SER A 159 -12.49 -7.09 2.65
CA SER A 159 -13.40 -6.81 3.77
C SER A 159 -14.36 -5.64 3.51
N GLY A 160 -14.82 -5.50 2.26
CA GLY A 160 -15.82 -4.50 1.89
C GLY A 160 -17.07 -4.50 2.76
N PHE A 161 -17.64 -3.31 2.97
CA PHE A 161 -18.76 -3.04 3.89
C PHE A 161 -18.48 -3.32 5.39
N ALA A 162 -17.26 -3.74 5.74
CA ALA A 162 -16.78 -3.85 7.11
C ALA A 162 -15.63 -2.87 7.35
N LEU A 163 -14.37 -3.37 7.36
CA LEU A 163 -13.19 -2.51 7.51
C LEU A 163 -12.70 -1.96 6.18
N GLY A 164 -13.00 -2.64 5.07
CA GLY A 164 -12.60 -2.28 3.72
C GLY A 164 -13.61 -1.38 3.00
N PHE A 165 -13.09 -0.52 2.15
CA PHE A 165 -13.84 0.28 1.20
C PHE A 165 -14.26 -0.62 0.02
N TYR A 166 -15.55 -0.68 -0.32
CA TYR A 166 -16.06 -1.65 -1.30
C TYR A 166 -16.13 -1.10 -2.73
N SER A 167 -16.51 0.17 -2.92
CA SER A 167 -16.62 0.74 -4.26
C SER A 167 -15.25 0.76 -4.97
N PRO A 168 -15.23 0.65 -6.31
CA PRO A 168 -13.99 0.60 -7.06
C PRO A 168 -13.19 1.89 -6.87
N LEU A 169 -11.89 1.74 -6.72
CA LEU A 169 -10.91 2.81 -6.50
C LEU A 169 -9.80 2.79 -7.56
N GLY A 170 -9.66 1.72 -8.34
CA GLY A 170 -8.55 1.52 -9.26
C GLY A 170 -8.89 1.60 -10.74
N HIS A 171 -7.87 1.32 -11.54
CA HIS A 171 -8.03 0.89 -12.94
C HIS A 171 -8.49 -0.58 -13.01
N ALA A 172 -8.04 -1.39 -12.04
CA ALA A 172 -8.46 -2.76 -11.86
C ALA A 172 -8.75 -3.01 -10.37
N ASP A 173 -9.98 -3.43 -10.08
CA ASP A 173 -10.44 -3.75 -8.74
C ASP A 173 -10.78 -5.24 -8.66
N PHE A 174 -10.07 -5.95 -7.78
CA PHE A 174 -10.18 -7.39 -7.60
C PHE A 174 -11.00 -7.69 -6.35
N TYR A 175 -12.00 -8.56 -6.50
CA TYR A 175 -12.93 -8.93 -5.43
C TYR A 175 -12.85 -10.44 -5.13
N PRO A 176 -11.70 -10.96 -4.64
CA PRO A 176 -11.57 -12.35 -4.26
C PRO A 176 -12.67 -12.75 -3.28
N ASN A 177 -13.38 -13.84 -3.61
CA ASN A 177 -14.52 -14.32 -2.81
C ASN A 177 -15.55 -13.21 -2.55
N ARG A 178 -15.90 -12.45 -3.60
CA ARG A 178 -16.84 -11.30 -3.58
C ARG A 178 -16.32 -10.05 -2.86
N GLY A 179 -15.09 -10.07 -2.34
CA GLY A 179 -14.43 -8.94 -1.70
C GLY A 179 -15.05 -8.44 -0.39
N VAL A 180 -15.87 -9.26 0.25
CA VAL A 180 -16.52 -9.00 1.55
C VAL A 180 -16.11 -10.07 2.57
N PRO A 181 -16.27 -9.84 3.88
CA PRO A 181 -16.14 -10.89 4.87
C PRO A 181 -17.26 -11.93 4.70
N ILE A 182 -17.05 -13.20 5.07
CA ILE A 182 -15.83 -13.75 5.67
C ILE A 182 -14.97 -14.41 4.60
N GLN A 183 -13.70 -14.00 4.48
CA GLN A 183 -12.78 -14.62 3.53
C GLN A 183 -12.45 -16.07 3.93
N PRO A 184 -12.25 -17.00 2.97
CA PRO A 184 -11.87 -18.37 3.27
C PRO A 184 -10.62 -18.45 4.16
N GLY A 185 -10.69 -19.30 5.20
CA GLY A 185 -9.64 -19.48 6.20
C GLY A 185 -9.70 -18.52 7.40
N CYS A 186 -10.65 -17.59 7.45
CA CYS A 186 -10.76 -16.63 8.56
C CYS A 186 -11.56 -17.08 9.79
N GLY A 187 -12.21 -18.25 9.74
CA GLY A 187 -13.01 -18.75 10.86
C GLY A 187 -14.11 -17.76 11.27
N VAL A 188 -14.22 -17.49 12.57
CA VAL A 188 -15.15 -16.47 13.09
C VAL A 188 -14.51 -15.07 12.98
N ASP A 189 -15.04 -14.23 12.10
CA ASP A 189 -14.47 -12.90 11.80
C ASP A 189 -15.55 -11.79 11.80
N VAL A 190 -16.24 -11.64 12.93
CA VAL A 190 -17.39 -10.73 13.08
C VAL A 190 -17.08 -9.28 12.69
N VAL A 191 -15.86 -8.81 12.98
CA VAL A 191 -15.42 -7.43 12.69
C VAL A 191 -14.73 -7.32 11.33
N GLY A 192 -14.43 -8.43 10.65
CA GLY A 192 -13.71 -8.43 9.37
C GLY A 192 -12.18 -8.23 9.50
N LYS A 193 -11.59 -8.40 10.68
CA LYS A 193 -10.14 -8.17 10.91
C LYS A 193 -9.28 -9.19 10.17
N CYS A 194 -9.68 -10.46 10.14
CA CYS A 194 -8.95 -11.46 9.39
C CYS A 194 -9.11 -11.23 7.88
N SER A 195 -10.35 -10.99 7.45
CA SER A 195 -10.68 -10.69 6.06
C SER A 195 -9.90 -9.47 5.56
N HIS A 196 -9.78 -8.41 6.38
CA HIS A 196 -9.00 -7.20 6.08
C HIS A 196 -7.51 -7.47 5.86
N ARG A 197 -6.95 -8.48 6.53
CA ARG A 197 -5.56 -8.92 6.35
C ARG A 197 -5.38 -9.83 5.14
N ARG A 198 -6.45 -10.46 4.66
CA ARG A 198 -6.39 -11.43 3.56
C ARG A 198 -5.86 -10.79 2.28
N SER A 199 -6.12 -9.50 2.04
CA SER A 199 -5.60 -8.75 0.88
C SER A 199 -4.09 -8.88 0.71
N TYR A 200 -3.30 -8.60 1.76
CA TYR A 200 -1.84 -8.71 1.67
C TYR A 200 -1.34 -10.16 1.71
N HIS A 201 -2.11 -11.11 2.21
CA HIS A 201 -1.78 -12.53 2.09
C HIS A 201 -1.95 -13.05 0.66
N LEU A 202 -3.04 -12.69 -0.01
CA LEU A 202 -3.26 -13.01 -1.42
C LEU A 202 -2.20 -12.33 -2.29
N PHE A 203 -1.91 -11.05 -2.03
CA PHE A 203 -0.86 -10.34 -2.74
C PHE A 203 0.52 -10.98 -2.52
N LYS A 204 0.85 -11.37 -1.29
CA LYS A 204 2.07 -12.13 -0.97
C LYS A 204 2.18 -13.41 -1.79
N GLU A 205 1.10 -14.20 -1.86
CA GLU A 205 1.08 -15.44 -2.65
C GLU A 205 1.23 -15.17 -4.15
N SER A 206 0.66 -14.07 -4.67
CA SER A 206 0.82 -13.68 -6.07
C SER A 206 2.26 -13.29 -6.46
N ILE A 207 3.11 -12.89 -5.50
CA ILE A 207 4.51 -12.56 -5.79
C ILE A 207 5.26 -13.79 -6.33
N SER A 208 5.00 -14.98 -5.78
CA SER A 208 5.67 -16.22 -6.20
C SER A 208 4.86 -17.10 -7.14
N LYS A 209 3.53 -16.92 -7.20
CA LYS A 209 2.60 -17.77 -7.97
C LYS A 209 1.67 -16.95 -8.86
N GLN A 210 2.23 -16.11 -9.71
CA GLN A 210 1.48 -15.15 -10.55
C GLN A 210 0.38 -15.82 -11.40
N SER A 211 0.62 -17.02 -11.94
CA SER A 211 -0.34 -17.73 -12.80
C SER A 211 -1.55 -18.32 -12.07
N GLN A 212 -1.59 -18.30 -10.73
CA GLN A 212 -2.65 -18.95 -9.94
C GLN A 212 -3.76 -17.99 -9.51
N PHE A 213 -3.66 -16.69 -9.81
CA PHE A 213 -4.63 -15.66 -9.45
C PHE A 213 -5.28 -15.03 -10.68
N MET A 214 -5.72 -15.85 -11.63
CA MET A 214 -6.46 -15.40 -12.79
C MET A 214 -7.80 -14.79 -12.36
N ALA A 215 -8.06 -13.54 -12.77
CA ALA A 215 -9.31 -12.86 -12.52
C ALA A 215 -10.11 -12.74 -13.82
N VAL A 216 -11.44 -12.79 -13.71
CA VAL A 216 -12.36 -12.66 -14.83
C VAL A 216 -13.16 -11.36 -14.66
N PRO A 217 -13.21 -10.47 -15.66
CA PRO A 217 -14.09 -9.31 -15.63
C PRO A 217 -15.55 -9.75 -15.50
N CYS A 218 -16.26 -9.21 -14.51
CA CYS A 218 -17.67 -9.53 -14.27
C CYS A 218 -18.43 -8.24 -13.91
N PRO A 219 -19.66 -8.04 -14.42
CA PRO A 219 -20.50 -6.89 -14.02
C PRO A 219 -20.93 -6.94 -12.55
N SER A 220 -21.00 -8.16 -11.99
CA SER A 220 -21.40 -8.46 -10.60
C SER A 220 -21.04 -9.88 -10.21
#